data_AF-A0A5J4RV86-F1
#
_entry.id   AF-A0A5J4RV86-F1
#
_cell.length_a   1.000
_cell.length_b   1.000
_cell.length_c   1.000
_cell.angle_alpha   90.00
_cell.angle_beta   90.00
_cell.angle_gamma   90.00
#
_symmetry.space_group_name_H-M   'P 1'
#
loop_
_entity.id
_entity.type
_entity.pdbx_description
1 polymer ?
#
loop_
_entity_poly.entity_id
_entity_poly.type
_entity_poly.pdbx_seq_one_letter_code
_entity_poly.pdbx_strand_id
1 'polypeptide(L)' 'MIRTIIIPDNHYVTLSIPEKYIGKELEVIVFPKEEIIEKTIPSKVTFTDFGLNISGYKFNREEANER' A
#
# COMPACT_ATOMS: atom_id res chain seq x y z
N MET A 1 -1.34 13.15 24.01
CA MET A 1 -2.11 12.05 23.41
C MET A 1 -1.14 10.91 23.12
N ILE A 2 -1.35 9.74 23.70
CA ILE A 2 -0.53 8.56 23.41
C ILE A 2 -1.32 7.72 22.40
N ARG A 3 -0.77 7.52 21.20
CA ARG A 3 -1.33 6.61 20.20
C ARG A 3 -0.33 5.50 19.97
N THR A 4 -0.72 4.26 20.26
CA THR A 4 0.08 3.07 19.96
C THR A 4 -0.63 2.21 18.94
N ILE A 5 0.12 1.65 17.99
CA ILE A 5 -0.39 0.66 17.03
C ILE A 5 0.33 -0.62 17.37
N ILE A 6 -0.42 -1.61 17.84
CA ILE A 6 0.09 -2.89 18.24
C ILE A 6 -0.75 -3.98 17.58
N ILE A 7 -0.11 -5.11 17.31
CA ILE A 7 -0.78 -6.34 16.95
C ILE A 7 -0.75 -7.19 18.23
N PRO A 8 -1.90 -7.47 18.87
CA PRO A 8 -1.91 -8.20 20.12
C PRO A 8 -1.60 -9.69 19.90
N ASP A 9 -0.57 -10.20 20.57
CA ASP A 9 -0.22 -11.63 20.56
C ASP A 9 -1.05 -12.46 21.55
N ASN A 10 -1.83 -11.79 22.42
CA ASN A 10 -2.70 -12.41 23.42
C ASN A 10 -3.91 -11.51 23.70
N HIS A 11 -4.83 -11.99 24.54
CA HIS A 11 -6.06 -11.30 24.93
C HIS A 11 -5.82 -10.06 25.83
N TYR A 12 -4.58 -9.77 26.19
CA TYR A 12 -4.20 -8.67 27.08
C TYR A 12 -3.13 -7.80 26.44
N VAL A 13 -3.24 -6.49 26.69
CA VAL A 13 -2.28 -5.47 26.23
C VAL A 13 -1.77 -4.71 27.45
N THR A 14 -0.44 -4.59 27.56
CA THR A 14 0.20 -3.78 28.60
C THR A 14 0.67 -2.47 28.00
N LEU A 15 0.18 -1.33 28.52
CA LEU A 15 0.60 0.00 28.12
C LEU A 15 1.29 0.70 29.30
N SER A 16 2.53 1.13 29.10
CA SER A 16 3.24 1.94 30.11
C SER A 16 2.76 3.39 30.05
N ILE A 17 2.34 3.92 31.20
CA ILE A 17 1.82 5.29 31.32
C ILE A 17 2.93 6.21 31.87
N PRO A 18 3.26 7.32 31.19
CA PRO A 18 4.23 8.29 31.71
C PRO A 18 3.76 8.95 33.02
N GLU A 19 4.70 9.25 33.92
CA GLU A 19 4.42 9.82 35.27
C GLU A 19 3.49 11.04 35.24
N LYS A 20 3.59 11.89 34.22
CA LYS A 20 2.77 13.10 34.05
C LYS A 20 1.25 12.85 33.92
N TYR A 21 0.85 11.60 33.70
CA TYR A 21 -0.54 11.16 33.57
C TYR A 21 -1.07 10.43 34.80
N ILE A 22 -0.23 10.18 35.81
CA ILE A 22 -0.65 9.54 37.07
C ILE A 22 -1.62 10.46 37.82
N GLY A 23 -2.71 9.89 38.34
CA GLY A 23 -3.75 10.63 39.06
C GLY A 23 -4.74 11.41 38.17
N LYS A 24 -4.68 11.21 36.84
CA LYS A 24 -5.62 11.81 35.88
C LYS A 24 -6.52 10.73 35.29
N GLU A 25 -7.74 11.12 34.93
CA GLU A 25 -8.64 10.26 34.17
C GLU A 25 -8.08 10.06 32.76
N LEU A 26 -8.07 8.81 32.30
CA LEU A 26 -7.55 8.41 30.99
C LEU A 26 -8.65 7.64 30.26
N GLU A 27 -9.01 8.11 29.08
CA GLU A 27 -9.89 7.39 28.16
C GLU A 27 -9.04 6.49 27.25
N VAL A 28 -9.41 5.21 27.15
CA VAL A 28 -8.75 4.22 26.29
C VAL A 28 -9.75 3.72 25.27
N ILE A 29 -9.48 3.99 23.99
CA ILE A 29 -10.33 3.54 22.89
C ILE A 29 -9.52 2.64 21.97
N VAL A 30 -10.09 1.47 21.64
CA VAL A 30 -9.45 0.46 20.80
C VAL A 30 -10.26 0.30 19.53
N PHE A 31 -9.57 0.41 18.39
CA PHE A 31 -10.14 0.17 17.07
C PHE A 31 -9.25 -0.81 16.31
N PRO A 32 -9.83 -1.75 15.54
CA PRO A 32 -9.05 -2.49 14.57
C PRO A 32 -8.46 -1.48 13.58
N LYS A 33 -7.16 -1.57 13.34
CA LYS A 33 -6.56 -0.83 12.23
C LYS A 33 -7.05 -1.50 10.96
N GLU A 34 -7.98 -0.86 10.25
CA GLU A 34 -8.37 -1.32 8.92
C GLU A 34 -7.10 -1.51 8.09
N GLU A 35 -6.93 -2.70 7.50
CA GLU A 35 -5.96 -2.88 6.44
C GLU A 35 -6.38 -1.92 5.33
N ILE A 36 -5.72 -0.77 5.27
CA ILE A 36 -5.56 -0.08 4.00
C ILE A 36 -4.72 -1.08 3.20
N ILE A 37 -5.39 -2.01 2.54
CA ILE A 37 -4.83 -2.72 1.41
C ILE A 37 -4.43 -1.55 0.53
N GLU A 38 -3.14 -1.22 0.49
CA GLU A 38 -2.61 -0.46 -0.61
C GLU A 38 -2.97 -1.34 -1.81
N LYS A 39 -4.14 -1.07 -2.42
CA LYS A 39 -4.37 -1.43 -3.80
C LYS A 39 -3.19 -0.79 -4.45
N THR A 40 -2.17 -1.59 -4.75
CA THR A 40 -1.11 -1.27 -5.67
C THR A 40 -1.84 -0.66 -6.83
N ILE A 41 -1.81 0.68 -6.89
CA ILE A 41 -2.38 1.45 -7.97
C ILE A 41 -1.67 0.82 -9.16
N PRO A 42 -2.38 0.14 -10.10
CA PRO A 42 -1.70 -0.53 -11.19
C PRO A 42 -0.83 0.54 -11.82
N SER A 43 0.49 0.37 -11.69
CA SER A 43 1.47 1.30 -12.23
C SER A 43 1.05 1.52 -13.67
N LYS A 44 0.83 2.79 -14.05
CA LYS A 44 0.35 3.20 -15.36
C LYS A 44 1.17 2.46 -16.42
N VAL A 45 0.63 1.35 -16.95
CA VAL A 45 1.36 0.47 -17.85
C VAL A 45 1.59 1.30 -19.10
N THR A 46 2.84 1.66 -19.34
CA THR A 46 3.20 2.44 -20.51
C THR A 46 3.41 1.43 -21.64
N PHE A 47 3.15 1.81 -22.88
CA PHE A 47 3.27 0.91 -24.03
C PHE A 47 4.70 0.34 -24.21
N THR A 48 5.68 0.88 -23.47
CA THR A 48 7.07 0.43 -23.36
C THR A 48 7.29 -0.79 -22.47
N ASP A 49 6.32 -1.14 -21.60
CA ASP A 49 6.42 -2.29 -20.69
C ASP A 49 6.19 -3.64 -21.41
N PHE A 50 5.66 -3.61 -22.63
CA PHE A 50 5.69 -4.76 -23.52
C PHE A 50 7.09 -4.82 -24.13
N GLY A 51 7.92 -5.76 -23.65
CA GLY A 51 9.27 -6.03 -24.14
C GLY A 51 9.32 -6.54 -25.58
N LEU A 52 8.78 -5.77 -26.52
CA LEU A 52 8.79 -6.07 -27.95
C LEU A 52 10.18 -5.71 -28.48
N ASN A 53 10.97 -6.75 -28.76
CA ASN A 53 12.25 -6.60 -29.42
C ASN A 53 12.01 -6.32 -30.92
N ILE A 54 12.00 -5.04 -31.30
CA ILE A 54 11.80 -4.58 -32.69
C ILE A 54 13.08 -4.59 -33.53
N SER A 55 14.16 -5.24 -33.05
CA SER A 55 15.48 -5.26 -33.70
C SER A 55 15.47 -6.14 -34.95
N GLY A 56 14.84 -5.65 -36.02
CA GLY A 56 14.67 -6.40 -37.27
C GLY A 56 13.30 -6.22 -37.91
N TYR A 57 12.36 -5.57 -37.23
CA TYR A 57 11.09 -5.22 -37.83
C TYR A 57 11.27 -4.09 -38.86
N LYS A 58 11.00 -4.38 -40.12
CA LYS A 58 10.91 -3.39 -41.19
C LYS A 58 9.48 -3.31 -41.64
N PHE A 59 8.87 -2.16 -41.42
CA PHE A 59 7.50 -1.89 -41.83
C PHE A 59 7.39 -1.98 -43.36
N ASN A 60 6.57 -2.92 -43.86
CA ASN A 60 6.26 -3.03 -45.27
C ASN A 60 5.01 -2.19 -45.60
N ARG A 61 5.23 -1.11 -46.35
CA ARG A 61 4.17 -0.16 -46.72
C ARG A 61 3.24 -0.72 -47.81
N GLU A 62 3.72 -1.65 -48.62
CA GLU A 62 2.95 -2.24 -49.73
C GLU A 62 1.88 -3.19 -49.18
N GLU A 63 2.25 -4.07 -48.25
CA GLU A 63 1.33 -4.96 -47.52
C GLU A 63 0.27 -4.18 -46.72
N ALA A 64 0.68 -3.09 -46.07
CA ALA A 64 -0.22 -2.27 -45.26
C ALA A 64 -1.27 -1.49 -46.08
N ASN A 65 -1.02 -1.31 -47.37
CA ASN A 65 -1.90 -0.59 -48.29
C ASN A 65 -2.72 -1.52 -49.19
N GLU A 66 -2.63 -2.84 -49.03
CA GLU A 66 -3.36 -3.84 -49.82
C GLU A 66 -4.81 -4.04 -49.30
N ARG A 67 -5.54 -2.92 -49.15
CA ARG A 67 -6.97 -2.89 -48.79
C ARG A 67 -7.77 -2.03 -49.74
#